data_AF-A0A1B7NID5-F1
#
_entry.id   AF-A0A1B7NID5-F1
#
_cell.length_a   1.000
_cell.length_b   1.000
_cell.length_c   1.000
_cell.angle_alpha   90.00
_cell.angle_beta   90.00
_cell.angle_gamma   90.00
#
_symmetry.space_group_name_H-M   'P 1'
#
loop_
_entity.id
_entity.type
_entity.pdbx_description
1 polymer ?
#
loop_
_entity_poly.entity_id
_entity_poly.type
_entity_poly.pdbx_seq_one_letter_code
_entity_poly.pdbx_strand_id
1 'polypeptide(L)'
;MSQWASLQETIDRTAGTAQTKPKTPDEIWADRSQSNTFHAPADPFTGLRVFVTGDLGEAFRRLQTRLRRNRVPQEVSRQKRHEKKGVKRRRLSSERWRRVFANEVRKKVQLVSTIRRRGAY
;
A
#
# COMPACT_ATOMS: atom_id res chain seq x y z
N MET A 1 -48.77 51.62 16.01
CA MET A 1 -47.32 51.38 16.11
C MET A 1 -46.90 50.62 14.86
N SER A 2 -46.25 51.33 13.94
CA SER A 2 -46.17 50.99 12.51
C SER A 2 -45.36 49.72 12.21
N GLN A 3 -45.88 48.87 11.31
CA GLN A 3 -45.22 47.70 10.70
C GLN A 3 -43.77 47.97 10.24
N TRP A 4 -43.46 49.22 9.92
CA TRP A 4 -42.12 49.68 9.56
C TRP A 4 -41.08 49.51 10.68
N ALA A 5 -41.47 49.60 11.95
CA ALA A 5 -40.55 49.45 13.08
C ALA A 5 -40.14 47.97 13.29
N SER A 6 -41.06 47.02 13.11
CA SER A 6 -40.74 45.59 13.25
C SER A 6 -39.87 45.09 12.11
N LEU A 7 -40.06 45.63 10.90
CA LEU A 7 -39.19 45.36 9.77
C LEU A 7 -37.77 45.83 10.03
N GLN A 8 -37.60 47.04 10.57
CA GLN A 8 -36.28 47.55 10.95
C GLN A 8 -35.61 46.67 12.02
N GLU A 9 -36.36 46.24 13.04
CA GLU A 9 -35.82 45.35 14.07
C GLU A 9 -35.42 43.97 13.53
N THR A 10 -36.15 43.41 12.55
CA THR A 10 -35.75 42.17 11.88
C THR A 10 -34.52 42.35 10.99
N ILE A 11 -34.38 43.51 10.35
CA ILE A 11 -33.20 43.87 9.55
C ILE A 11 -31.99 44.03 10.48
N ASP A 12 -32.16 44.69 11.63
CA ASP A 12 -31.08 44.90 12.60
C ASP A 12 -30.68 43.57 13.28
N ARG A 13 -31.63 42.67 13.55
CA ARG A 13 -31.35 41.30 14.04
C ARG A 13 -30.63 40.44 13.01
N THR A 14 -30.97 40.58 11.73
CA THR A 14 -30.28 39.86 10.65
C THR A 14 -28.92 40.48 10.33
N ALA A 15 -28.78 41.81 10.43
CA ALA A 15 -27.50 42.53 10.30
C ALA A 15 -26.55 42.23 11.47
N GLY A 16 -27.09 41.85 12.63
CA GLY A 16 -26.35 41.35 13.79
C GLY A 16 -25.81 39.93 13.64
N THR A 17 -26.08 39.23 12.53
CA THR A 17 -25.31 38.03 12.19
C THR A 17 -23.89 38.46 11.85
N ALA A 18 -23.01 38.27 12.83
CA ALA A 18 -21.60 38.61 12.75
C ALA A 18 -21.05 38.25 11.37
N GLN A 19 -20.64 39.26 10.61
CA GLN A 19 -19.91 39.08 9.35
C GLN A 19 -18.63 38.35 9.70
N THR A 20 -18.65 37.02 9.65
CA THR A 20 -17.44 36.22 9.73
C THR A 20 -16.61 36.64 8.52
N LYS A 21 -15.50 37.35 8.77
CA LYS A 21 -14.57 37.71 7.71
C LYS A 21 -14.31 36.46 6.87
N PRO A 22 -14.36 36.55 5.52
CA PRO A 22 -14.03 35.41 4.70
C PRO A 22 -12.63 34.96 5.08
N LYS A 23 -12.52 33.69 5.51
CA LYS A 23 -11.24 33.12 5.95
C LYS A 23 -10.21 33.36 4.86
N THR A 24 -9.04 33.82 5.27
CA THR A 24 -7.91 33.93 4.34
C THR A 24 -7.58 32.53 3.80
N PRO A 25 -7.02 32.41 2.59
CA PRO A 25 -6.57 31.13 2.08
C PRO A 25 -5.68 30.37 3.09
N ASP A 26 -4.85 31.09 3.84
CA ASP A 26 -3.96 30.53 4.87
C ASP A 26 -4.73 29.93 6.04
N GLU A 27 -5.79 30.59 6.53
CA GLU A 27 -6.67 30.05 7.58
C GLU A 27 -7.45 28.82 7.10
N ILE A 28 -7.91 28.81 5.85
CA ILE A 28 -8.57 27.64 5.24
C ILE A 28 -7.60 26.46 5.17
N TRP A 29 -6.34 26.71 4.79
CA TRP A 29 -5.31 25.69 4.75
C TRP A 29 -4.92 25.21 6.15
N ALA A 30 -4.84 26.08 7.14
CA ALA A 30 -4.56 25.73 8.53
C ALA A 30 -5.65 24.80 9.10
N ASP A 31 -6.92 25.17 8.97
CA ASP A 31 -8.06 24.34 9.39
C ASP A 31 -8.08 22.99 8.66
N ARG A 32 -7.82 23.00 7.34
CA ARG A 32 -7.73 21.78 6.53
C ARG A 32 -6.56 20.90 6.95
N SER A 33 -5.43 21.47 7.36
CA SER A 33 -4.25 20.72 7.81
C SER A 33 -4.47 20.06 9.17
N GLN A 34 -5.18 20.72 10.09
CA GLN A 34 -5.49 20.17 11.40
C GLN A 34 -6.56 19.07 11.35
N SER A 35 -7.52 19.19 10.43
CA SER A 35 -8.53 18.15 10.18
C SER A 35 -8.00 16.98 9.34
N ASN A 36 -6.74 17.05 8.89
CA ASN A 36 -6.18 16.07 7.99
C ASN A 36 -5.63 14.86 8.75
N THR A 37 -6.38 13.76 8.76
CA THR A 37 -5.92 12.47 9.29
C THR A 37 -5.05 11.73 8.27
N PHE A 38 -4.08 12.40 7.65
CA PHE A 38 -3.10 11.69 6.83
C PHE A 38 -2.21 10.85 7.76
N HIS A 39 -2.25 9.54 7.56
CA HIS A 39 -1.28 8.65 8.20
C HIS A 39 0.13 9.04 7.75
N ALA A 40 1.09 8.95 8.66
CA ALA A 40 2.49 9.15 8.31
C ALA A 40 2.85 8.32 7.07
N PRO A 41 3.68 8.85 6.16
CA PRO A 41 4.09 8.11 4.98
C PRO A 41 4.68 6.76 5.39
N ALA A 42 4.36 5.72 4.64
CA ALA A 42 4.82 4.38 4.96
C ALA A 42 6.36 4.33 5.01
N ASP A 43 6.90 4.07 6.19
CA ASP A 43 8.33 3.80 6.41
C ASP A 43 8.76 2.58 5.55
N PRO A 44 10.00 2.54 5.00
CA PRO A 44 10.55 1.39 4.29
C PRO A 44 10.30 0.02 4.94
N PHE A 45 10.17 -0.05 6.26
CA PHE A 45 9.94 -1.30 6.99
C PHE A 45 8.46 -1.65 7.20
N THR A 46 7.53 -0.79 6.81
CA THR A 46 6.08 -0.98 7.03
C THR A 46 5.59 -2.32 6.47
N GLY A 47 6.05 -2.71 5.27
CA GLY A 47 5.70 -4.00 4.65
C GLY A 47 6.46 -5.22 5.19
N LEU A 48 7.43 -5.00 6.07
CA LEU A 48 8.30 -6.04 6.63
C LEU A 48 7.97 -6.35 8.11
N ARG A 49 7.21 -5.50 8.79
CA ARG A 49 6.80 -5.70 10.18
C ARG A 49 5.75 -6.80 10.30
N VAL A 50 5.78 -7.52 11.42
CA VAL A 50 4.77 -8.52 11.80
C VAL A 50 4.44 -8.28 13.27
N PHE A 51 3.16 -8.12 13.59
CA PHE A 51 2.71 -8.06 14.98
C PHE A 51 2.75 -9.44 15.62
N VAL A 52 3.21 -9.50 16.86
CA VAL A 52 3.22 -10.74 17.65
C VAL A 52 1.84 -10.92 18.26
N THR A 53 1.09 -11.91 17.78
CA THR A 53 -0.27 -12.24 18.24
C THR A 53 -0.27 -13.66 18.82
N GLY A 54 0.45 -13.88 19.92
CA GLY A 54 0.63 -15.20 20.53
C GLY A 54 2.09 -15.65 20.57
N ASP A 55 2.38 -16.86 20.09
CA ASP A 55 3.72 -17.44 20.11
C ASP A 55 4.72 -16.63 19.28
N LEU A 56 5.86 -16.31 19.91
CA LEU A 56 6.97 -15.61 19.28
C LEU A 56 7.58 -16.43 18.14
N GLY A 57 7.66 -17.76 18.30
CA GLY A 57 8.18 -18.66 17.27
C GLY A 57 7.35 -18.63 15.99
N GLU A 58 6.03 -18.56 16.12
CA GLU A 58 5.12 -18.36 14.98
C GLU A 58 5.30 -16.99 14.32
N ALA A 59 5.42 -15.92 15.11
CA ALA A 59 5.66 -14.58 14.58
C ALA A 59 6.95 -14.51 13.74
N PHE A 60 8.03 -15.16 14.19
CA PHE A 60 9.27 -15.26 13.41
C PHE A 60 9.11 -16.05 12.11
N ARG A 61 8.35 -17.16 12.12
CA ARG A 61 8.07 -17.94 10.90
C ARG A 61 7.26 -17.11 9.88
N ARG A 62 6.27 -16.35 10.36
CA ARG A 62 5.49 -15.42 9.53
C ARG A 62 6.38 -14.33 8.95
N LEU A 63 7.25 -13.72 9.76
CA LEU A 63 8.25 -12.74 9.31
C LEU A 63 9.18 -13.32 8.24
N GLN A 64 9.74 -14.51 8.48
CA GLN A 64 10.63 -15.17 7.53
C GLN A 64 9.93 -15.45 6.19
N THR A 65 8.65 -15.84 6.22
CA THR A 65 7.84 -16.04 5.02
C THR A 65 7.66 -14.74 4.24
N ARG A 66 7.36 -13.62 4.91
CA ARG A 66 7.28 -12.29 4.28
C ARG A 66 8.61 -11.89 3.64
N LEU A 67 9.72 -12.04 4.35
CA LEU A 67 11.06 -11.73 3.83
C LEU A 67 11.42 -12.57 2.60
N ARG A 68 11.10 -13.87 2.61
CA ARG A 68 11.32 -14.77 1.46
C ARG A 68 10.47 -14.39 0.26
N ARG A 69 9.19 -14.04 0.46
CA ARG A 69 8.28 -13.59 -0.61
C ARG A 69 8.81 -12.33 -1.29
N ASN A 70 9.32 -11.38 -0.50
CA ASN A 70 9.95 -10.15 -0.98
C ASN A 70 11.41 -10.33 -1.45
N ARG A 71 11.94 -11.57 -1.41
CA ARG A 71 13.30 -11.93 -1.83
C ARG A 71 14.43 -11.18 -1.12
N VAL A 72 14.16 -10.62 0.07
CA VAL A 72 15.14 -9.81 0.83
C VAL A 72 16.43 -10.59 1.13
N PRO A 73 16.39 -11.83 1.67
CA PRO A 73 17.63 -12.56 1.96
C PRO A 73 18.48 -12.84 0.71
N GLN A 74 17.81 -13.11 -0.41
CA GLN A 74 18.47 -13.42 -1.68
C GLN A 74 19.14 -12.18 -2.26
N GLU A 75 18.47 -11.03 -2.16
CA GLU A 75 19.01 -9.74 -2.59
C GLU A 75 20.18 -9.30 -1.71
N VAL A 76 20.05 -9.39 -0.38
CA VAL A 76 21.15 -9.13 0.56
C VAL A 76 22.37 -9.98 0.19
N SER A 77 22.20 -11.28 -0.06
CA SER A 77 23.31 -12.15 -0.47
C SER A 77 23.95 -11.75 -1.80
N ARG A 78 23.17 -11.24 -2.76
CA ARG A 78 23.68 -10.77 -4.07
C ARG A 78 24.38 -9.43 -3.97
N GLN A 79 23.93 -8.55 -3.09
CA GLN A 79 24.49 -7.23 -2.87
C GLN A 79 25.80 -7.25 -2.05
N LYS A 80 26.11 -8.36 -1.36
CA LYS A 80 27.40 -8.55 -0.66
C LYS A 80 28.62 -8.30 -1.55
N ARG A 81 28.52 -8.49 -2.87
CA ARG A 81 29.60 -8.28 -3.84
C ARG A 81 29.05 -7.61 -5.10
N HIS A 82 29.88 -6.79 -5.75
CA HIS A 82 29.50 -6.20 -7.04
C HIS A 82 29.37 -7.27 -8.13
N GLU A 83 28.19 -7.36 -8.75
CA GLU A 83 27.95 -8.15 -9.95
C GLU A 83 28.08 -7.27 -11.20
N LYS A 84 29.01 -7.60 -12.11
CA LYS A 84 29.19 -6.88 -13.38
C LYS A 84 27.86 -6.88 -14.17
N LYS A 85 27.55 -5.75 -14.83
CA LYS A 85 26.29 -5.54 -15.60
C LYS A 85 25.98 -6.68 -16.59
N GLY A 86 26.97 -7.15 -17.34
CA GLY A 86 26.80 -8.24 -18.31
C GLY A 86 26.45 -9.58 -17.66
N VAL A 87 27.11 -9.89 -16.54
CA VAL A 87 26.85 -11.11 -15.75
C VAL A 87 25.44 -11.06 -15.17
N LYS A 88 25.03 -9.92 -14.60
CA LYS A 88 23.67 -9.68 -14.09
C LYS A 88 22.61 -9.91 -15.17
N ARG A 89 22.82 -9.42 -16.39
CA ARG A 89 21.89 -9.61 -17.52
C ARG A 89 21.76 -11.07 -17.92
N ARG A 90 22.88 -11.79 -18.06
CA ARG A 90 22.90 -13.23 -18.38
C ARG A 90 22.16 -14.04 -17.31
N ARG A 91 22.44 -13.74 -16.03
CA ARG A 91 21.77 -14.38 -14.89
C ARG A 91 20.26 -14.14 -14.91
N LEU A 92 19.82 -12.89 -15.02
CA LEU A 92 18.38 -12.55 -15.04
C LEU A 92 17.64 -13.20 -16.22
N SER A 93 18.27 -13.27 -17.40
CA SER A 93 17.72 -13.98 -18.56
C SER A 93 17.56 -15.48 -18.27
N SER A 94 18.62 -16.14 -17.76
CA SER A 94 18.57 -17.56 -17.41
C SER A 94 17.54 -17.86 -16.31
N GLU A 95 17.44 -17.03 -15.27
CA GLU A 95 16.44 -17.15 -14.21
C GLU A 95 15.01 -17.01 -14.75
N ARG A 96 14.79 -16.07 -15.66
CA ARG A 96 13.48 -15.89 -16.31
C ARG A 96 13.11 -17.11 -17.12
N TRP A 97 14.03 -17.61 -17.95
CA TRP A 97 13.81 -18.79 -18.77
C TRP A 97 13.52 -20.03 -17.92
N ARG A 98 14.31 -20.30 -16.87
CA ARG A 98 14.05 -21.44 -15.96
C ARG A 98 12.67 -21.37 -15.32
N ARG A 99 12.21 -20.17 -14.93
CA ARG A 99 10.88 -19.96 -14.35
C ARG A 99 9.77 -20.24 -15.36
N VAL A 100 9.92 -19.75 -16.59
CA VAL A 100 8.96 -20.00 -17.68
C VAL A 100 8.93 -21.48 -18.03
N PHE A 101 10.10 -22.09 -18.24
CA PHE A 101 10.24 -23.51 -18.53
C PHE A 101 9.59 -24.39 -17.46
N ALA A 102 9.88 -24.15 -16.18
CA ALA A 102 9.28 -24.90 -15.08
C ALA A 102 7.75 -24.74 -15.02
N ASN A 103 7.22 -23.56 -15.36
CA ASN A 103 5.78 -23.34 -15.45
C ASN A 103 5.15 -24.12 -16.61
N GLU A 104 5.77 -24.10 -17.79
CA GLU A 104 5.29 -24.86 -18.95
C GLU A 104 5.33 -26.37 -18.70
N VAL A 105 6.42 -26.89 -18.15
CA VAL A 105 6.52 -28.30 -17.74
C VAL A 105 5.42 -28.64 -16.74
N ARG A 106 5.19 -27.80 -15.71
CA ARG A 106 4.12 -28.01 -14.73
C ARG A 106 2.73 -28.08 -15.39
N LYS A 107 2.41 -27.17 -16.31
CA LYS A 107 1.11 -27.18 -17.02
C LYS A 107 0.93 -28.46 -17.82
N LYS A 108 1.96 -28.91 -18.53
CA LYS A 108 1.91 -30.15 -19.31
C LYS A 108 1.72 -31.38 -18.42
N VAL A 109 2.46 -31.47 -17.31
CA VAL A 109 2.30 -32.55 -16.32
C VAL A 109 0.90 -32.54 -15.70
N GLN A 110 0.35 -31.36 -15.37
CA GLN A 110 -1.01 -31.22 -14.87
C GLN A 110 -2.06 -31.69 -15.89
N LEU A 111 -1.87 -31.37 -17.18
CA LEU A 111 -2.74 -31.85 -18.25
C LEU A 111 -2.71 -33.38 -18.34
N VAL A 112 -1.52 -33.98 -18.38
CA VAL A 112 -1.37 -35.44 -18.41
C VAL A 112 -2.00 -36.07 -17.17
N SER A 113 -1.78 -35.52 -15.98
CA SER A 113 -2.42 -35.97 -14.74
C SER A 113 -3.95 -35.84 -14.77
N THR A 114 -4.49 -34.90 -15.54
CA THR A 114 -5.93 -34.69 -15.67
C THR A 114 -6.56 -35.67 -16.66
N ILE A 115 -5.94 -35.86 -17.83
CA ILE A 115 -6.29 -36.94 -18.78
C ILE A 115 -6.26 -38.28 -18.04
N ARG A 116 -5.24 -38.42 -17.19
CA ARG A 116 -5.07 -39.56 -16.31
C ARG A 116 -6.30 -39.79 -15.42
N ARG A 117 -6.63 -38.82 -14.59
CA ARG A 117 -7.78 -38.93 -13.71
C ARG A 117 -9.11 -39.26 -14.41
N ARG A 118 -9.26 -38.89 -15.70
CA ARG A 118 -10.47 -39.13 -16.51
C ARG A 118 -10.57 -40.55 -17.07
N GLY A 119 -9.58 -41.42 -16.87
CA GLY A 119 -9.61 -42.82 -17.32
C GLY A 119 -9.39 -43.01 -18.82
N ALA A 120 -8.85 -42.00 -19.51
CA ALA A 120 -8.47 -42.12 -20.91
C ALA A 120 -7.05 -42.70 -21.03
N TYR A 121 -6.95 -44.02 -20.90
CA TYR A 121 -5.81 -44.87 -21.28
C TYR A 121 -6.09 -46.35 -21.00
#